data_AF-A0A6B2YPX0-F1
#
_entry.id   AF-A0A6B2YPX0-F1
#
_cell.length_a   1.000
_cell.length_b   1.000
_cell.length_c   1.000
_cell.angle_alpha   90.00
_cell.angle_beta   90.00
_cell.angle_gamma   90.00
#
_symmetry.space_group_name_H-M   'P 1'
#
loop_
_entity.id
_entity.type
_entity.pdbx_description
1 polymer ?
#
loop_
_entity_poly.entity_id
_entity_poly.type
_entity_poly.pdbx_seq_one_letter_code
_entity_poly.pdbx_strand_id
1 'polypeptide(L)'
;MNSTTRRIAVAAALTGAALFTAAAPALADDGPAAAPKLTASTLEAAHEAATEPATLDTLSRFFARESAVSRAEAAPRITGKAVPVRTLSAAFVAGKPGAAPSTLDYLATTAVSADGQKASLWTVPAGADSGGDWQVVNIATGDDEARYTAQGARALPGGTVFREPQIDAWYVHDGSRVLPLDEDATTAVGAKGTTLDAYRTRVRKAYGDKLPGSEYARSGKAGGYGPEAVGGQAPAPAPGPVQGPAPGQAPDTAAGPALAGAASGSPDTALTVVSTTAGAGALLALVLCGAAAVRRRSRTGRSPATDA
;
A
#
# COMPACT_ATOMS: atom_id res chain seq x y z
N MET A 1 -5.43 34.79 46.05
CA MET A 1 -4.65 33.67 46.62
C MET A 1 -5.44 32.39 46.41
N ASN A 2 -5.00 31.31 45.78
CA ASN A 2 -4.00 31.03 44.76
C ASN A 2 -4.51 29.73 44.09
N SER A 3 -4.54 29.70 42.76
CA SER A 3 -4.89 28.53 41.95
C SER A 3 -3.90 27.39 42.18
N THR A 4 -4.34 26.14 42.10
CA THR A 4 -3.40 25.02 41.87
C THR A 4 -4.02 23.97 40.97
N THR A 5 -3.79 24.19 39.68
CA THR A 5 -3.90 23.22 38.58
C THR A 5 -2.94 22.06 38.82
N ARG A 6 -3.45 20.82 38.92
CA ARG A 6 -2.61 19.62 38.89
C ARG A 6 -2.17 19.33 37.46
N ARG A 7 -0.88 19.52 37.16
CA ARG A 7 -0.23 19.00 35.95
C ARG A 7 0.08 17.52 36.17
N ILE A 8 -0.48 16.65 35.33
CA ILE A 8 -0.07 15.25 35.23
C ILE A 8 1.16 15.22 34.32
N ALA A 9 2.32 14.87 34.89
CA ALA A 9 3.54 14.61 34.14
C ALA A 9 3.50 13.17 33.60
N VAL A 10 3.57 13.02 32.27
CA VAL A 10 3.76 11.74 31.60
C VAL A 10 5.27 11.47 31.57
N ALA A 11 5.72 10.50 32.36
CA ALA A 11 7.09 9.99 32.30
C ALA A 11 7.20 8.96 31.16
N ALA A 12 7.91 9.33 30.09
CA ALA A 12 8.29 8.40 29.03
C ALA A 12 9.51 7.60 29.48
N ALA A 13 9.32 6.32 29.78
CA ALA A 13 10.41 5.38 29.99
C ALA A 13 10.84 4.80 28.63
N LEU A 14 12.00 5.25 28.13
CA LEU A 14 12.70 4.68 26.98
C LEU A 14 13.57 3.51 27.49
N THR A 15 13.17 2.27 27.21
CA THR A 15 14.01 1.09 27.44
C THR A 15 14.65 0.65 26.12
N GLY A 16 15.98 0.59 26.12
CA GLY A 16 16.83 0.51 24.93
C GLY A 16 16.79 -0.82 24.18
N ALA A 17 16.90 -0.72 22.85
CA ALA A 17 17.19 -1.84 21.97
C ALA A 17 18.69 -2.13 21.95
N ALA A 18 19.09 -3.35 22.28
CA ALA A 18 20.44 -3.85 22.06
C ALA A 18 20.64 -4.12 20.56
N LEU A 19 21.59 -3.42 19.94
CA LEU A 19 22.01 -3.66 18.57
C LEU A 19 23.04 -4.80 18.54
N PHE A 20 22.63 -5.98 18.09
CA PHE A 20 23.56 -7.01 17.63
C PHE A 20 24.09 -6.62 16.24
N THR A 21 25.35 -6.21 16.17
CA THR A 21 26.08 -6.08 14.89
C THR A 21 26.54 -7.46 14.44
N ALA A 22 25.68 -8.19 13.73
CA ALA A 22 26.13 -9.31 12.90
C ALA A 22 26.65 -8.74 11.57
N ALA A 23 27.93 -8.97 11.27
CA ALA A 23 28.49 -8.69 9.96
C ALA A 23 27.82 -9.60 8.92
N ALA A 24 27.03 -9.03 8.01
CA ALA A 24 26.49 -9.78 6.88
C ALA A 24 27.65 -10.21 5.96
N PRO A 25 27.79 -11.50 5.63
CA PRO A 25 28.69 -11.90 4.54
C PRO A 25 28.17 -11.28 3.24
N ALA A 26 29.09 -10.85 2.38
CA ALA A 26 28.75 -10.44 1.03
C ALA A 26 28.22 -11.67 0.28
N LEU A 27 26.89 -11.77 0.16
CA LEU A 27 26.25 -12.75 -0.70
C LEU A 27 26.51 -12.36 -2.16
N ALA A 28 26.95 -13.34 -2.94
CA ALA A 28 26.93 -13.27 -4.39
C ALA A 28 25.49 -13.00 -4.86
N ASP A 29 25.36 -12.33 -6.00
CA ASP A 29 24.09 -12.08 -6.68
C ASP A 29 23.53 -13.42 -7.22
N ASP A 30 23.00 -14.23 -6.31
CA ASP A 30 22.12 -15.33 -6.67
C ASP A 30 20.86 -14.70 -7.24
N GLY A 31 20.68 -14.84 -8.56
CA GLY A 31 19.51 -14.33 -9.25
C GLY A 31 18.20 -14.69 -8.53
N PRO A 32 17.13 -13.92 -8.72
CA PRO A 32 15.92 -14.03 -7.91
C PRO A 32 15.47 -15.49 -7.80
N ALA A 33 15.37 -15.96 -6.56
CA ALA A 33 14.93 -17.31 -6.24
C ALA A 33 13.67 -17.67 -7.03
N ALA A 34 13.63 -18.88 -7.57
CA ALA A 34 12.49 -19.33 -8.35
C ALA A 34 11.21 -19.19 -7.52
N ALA A 35 10.16 -18.58 -8.10
CA ALA A 35 8.90 -18.44 -7.41
C ALA A 35 8.40 -19.82 -6.93
N PRO A 36 7.87 -19.93 -5.70
CA PRO A 36 7.44 -21.21 -5.15
C PRO A 36 6.37 -21.82 -6.05
N LYS A 37 6.46 -23.14 -6.27
CA LYS A 37 5.41 -23.88 -6.97
C LYS A 37 4.14 -23.83 -6.10
N LEU A 38 3.03 -23.40 -6.66
CA LEU A 38 1.74 -23.42 -5.98
C LEU A 38 1.21 -24.86 -5.92
N THR A 39 1.35 -25.50 -4.77
CA THR A 39 0.76 -26.80 -4.45
C THR A 39 -0.24 -26.68 -3.30
N ALA A 40 -1.02 -27.72 -3.05
CA ALA A 40 -1.90 -27.77 -1.88
C ALA A 40 -1.12 -27.60 -0.56
N SER A 41 0.07 -28.21 -0.45
CA SER A 41 0.91 -28.07 0.74
C SER A 41 1.43 -26.65 0.93
N THR A 42 1.73 -25.94 -0.16
CA THR A 42 2.15 -24.53 -0.10
C THR A 42 1.02 -23.62 0.40
N LEU A 43 -0.21 -23.85 -0.06
CA LEU A 43 -1.37 -23.10 0.41
C LEU A 43 -1.66 -23.39 1.88
N GLU A 44 -1.50 -24.65 2.31
CA GLU A 44 -1.71 -25.04 3.70
C GLU A 44 -0.67 -24.41 4.63
N ALA A 45 0.63 -24.46 4.29
CA ALA A 45 1.67 -23.86 5.12
C ALA A 45 1.50 -22.34 5.28
N ALA A 46 1.06 -21.65 4.21
CA ALA A 46 0.69 -20.23 4.29
C ALA A 46 -0.53 -19.98 5.19
N HIS A 47 -1.51 -20.87 5.15
CA HIS A 47 -2.66 -20.81 6.04
C HIS A 47 -2.26 -21.04 7.50
N GLU A 48 -1.39 -22.03 7.78
CA GLU A 48 -0.85 -22.31 9.12
C GLU A 48 -0.13 -21.07 9.70
N ALA A 49 0.74 -20.42 8.92
CA ALA A 49 1.40 -19.18 9.32
C ALA A 49 0.42 -18.05 9.69
N ALA A 50 -0.74 -17.98 9.01
CA ALA A 50 -1.80 -17.02 9.33
C ALA A 50 -2.56 -17.36 10.63
N THR A 51 -2.52 -18.63 11.07
CA THR A 51 -3.19 -19.10 12.29
C THR A 51 -2.32 -19.07 13.54
N GLU A 52 -1.04 -18.72 13.42
CA GLU A 52 -0.11 -18.64 14.55
C GLU A 52 -0.62 -17.71 15.67
N PRO A 53 -0.47 -18.06 16.96
CA PRO A 53 -1.00 -17.25 18.07
C PRO A 53 -0.51 -15.81 18.08
N ALA A 54 0.75 -15.56 17.71
CA ALA A 54 1.30 -14.21 17.60
C ALA A 54 0.67 -13.39 16.45
N THR A 55 0.29 -14.06 15.36
CA THR A 55 -0.46 -13.46 14.25
C THR A 55 -1.86 -13.08 14.72
N LEU A 56 -2.56 -13.98 15.43
CA LEU A 56 -3.90 -13.70 15.98
C LEU A 56 -3.87 -12.55 16.99
N ASP A 57 -2.84 -12.47 17.84
CA ASP A 57 -2.67 -11.32 18.74
C ASP A 57 -2.51 -9.99 17.97
N THR A 58 -1.76 -10.03 16.87
CA THR A 58 -1.57 -8.87 15.99
C THR A 58 -2.87 -8.48 15.30
N LEU A 59 -3.68 -9.45 14.87
CA LEU A 59 -5.01 -9.19 14.32
C LEU A 59 -5.95 -8.56 15.36
N SER A 60 -5.93 -9.02 16.60
CA SER A 60 -6.75 -8.40 17.66
C SER A 60 -6.40 -6.91 17.85
N ARG A 61 -5.11 -6.56 17.77
CA ARG A 61 -4.65 -5.16 17.79
C ARG A 61 -5.05 -4.40 16.53
N PHE A 62 -4.96 -5.05 15.37
CA PHE A 62 -5.38 -4.48 14.08
C PHE A 62 -6.88 -4.15 14.08
N PHE A 63 -7.74 -5.09 14.44
CA PHE A 63 -9.18 -4.82 14.45
C PHE A 63 -9.56 -3.76 15.49
N ALA A 64 -8.91 -3.74 16.64
CA ALA A 64 -9.16 -2.72 17.67
C ALA A 64 -8.76 -1.29 17.26
N ARG A 65 -7.87 -1.13 16.27
CA ARG A 65 -7.53 0.20 15.72
C ARG A 65 -8.40 0.61 14.54
N GLU A 66 -8.82 -0.35 13.72
CA GLU A 66 -9.60 -0.08 12.49
C GLU A 66 -11.11 -0.02 12.75
N SER A 67 -11.58 -0.47 13.92
CA SER A 67 -13.00 -0.59 14.24
C SER A 67 -13.31 -0.20 15.69
N ALA A 68 -14.59 -0.27 16.06
CA ALA A 68 -15.05 0.05 17.42
C ALA A 68 -14.93 -1.12 18.42
N VAL A 69 -14.45 -2.30 17.99
CA VAL A 69 -14.28 -3.46 18.87
C VAL A 69 -13.04 -3.30 19.75
N SER A 70 -13.10 -3.69 21.03
CA SER A 70 -11.88 -3.73 21.84
C SER A 70 -10.96 -4.88 21.42
N ARG A 71 -9.67 -4.80 21.75
CA ARG A 71 -8.71 -5.89 21.47
C ARG A 71 -9.16 -7.24 22.03
N ALA A 72 -9.73 -7.25 23.24
CA ALA A 72 -10.18 -8.48 23.88
C ALA A 72 -11.43 -9.06 23.20
N GLU A 73 -12.29 -8.20 22.68
CA GLU A 73 -13.54 -8.59 22.01
C GLU A 73 -13.35 -8.87 20.51
N ALA A 74 -12.25 -8.42 19.90
CA ALA A 74 -11.98 -8.58 18.48
C ALA A 74 -12.06 -10.03 18.00
N ALA A 75 -11.63 -10.98 18.86
CA ALA A 75 -11.68 -12.43 18.65
C ALA A 75 -11.49 -12.85 17.17
N PRO A 76 -10.35 -12.50 16.55
CA PRO A 76 -10.12 -12.73 15.13
C PRO A 76 -10.09 -14.23 14.82
N ARG A 77 -10.74 -14.62 13.73
CA ARG A 77 -10.69 -15.99 13.20
C ARG A 77 -10.24 -15.98 11.76
N ILE A 78 -9.37 -16.92 11.40
CA ILE A 78 -9.01 -17.17 10.01
C ILE A 78 -10.14 -17.92 9.31
N THR A 79 -10.45 -17.56 8.07
CA THR A 79 -11.53 -18.14 7.29
C THR A 79 -11.09 -18.45 5.87
N GLY A 80 -11.54 -19.60 5.35
CA GLY A 80 -11.24 -20.01 3.98
C GLY A 80 -9.80 -20.51 3.80
N LYS A 81 -9.46 -20.83 2.55
CA LYS A 81 -8.10 -21.25 2.17
C LYS A 81 -7.28 -20.03 1.75
N ALA A 82 -5.96 -20.13 1.88
CA ALA A 82 -5.06 -19.18 1.25
C ALA A 82 -5.29 -19.16 -0.27
N VAL A 83 -5.31 -17.97 -0.87
CA VAL A 83 -5.46 -17.76 -2.32
C VAL A 83 -4.20 -17.12 -2.91
N PRO A 84 -3.80 -17.51 -4.14
CA PRO A 84 -2.65 -16.89 -4.78
C PRO A 84 -2.98 -15.49 -5.29
N VAL A 85 -2.13 -14.53 -4.94
CA VAL A 85 -2.23 -13.15 -5.45
C VAL A 85 -1.12 -12.90 -6.43
N ARG A 86 -1.52 -12.49 -7.64
CA ARG A 86 -0.62 -12.29 -8.75
C ARG A 86 -0.69 -10.87 -9.26
N THR A 87 0.44 -10.30 -9.64
CA THR A 87 0.53 -8.94 -10.16
C THR A 87 1.03 -8.96 -11.60
N LEU A 88 0.58 -7.98 -12.39
CA LEU A 88 1.05 -7.72 -13.75
C LEU A 88 2.58 -7.83 -13.86
N SER A 89 3.04 -8.73 -14.73
CA SER A 89 4.46 -9.03 -14.87
C SER A 89 5.19 -7.91 -15.62
N ALA A 90 6.27 -7.39 -15.02
CA ALA A 90 7.17 -6.45 -15.70
C ALA A 90 7.77 -7.04 -17.00
N ALA A 91 8.00 -8.36 -17.06
CA ALA A 91 8.50 -9.03 -18.26
C ALA A 91 7.46 -9.01 -19.39
N PHE A 92 6.18 -9.18 -19.05
CA PHE A 92 5.07 -9.09 -20.01
C PHE A 92 4.88 -7.67 -20.52
N VAL A 93 4.95 -6.68 -19.62
CA VAL A 93 4.93 -5.25 -19.97
C VAL A 93 6.09 -4.88 -20.89
N ALA A 94 7.28 -5.42 -20.63
CA ALA A 94 8.47 -5.22 -21.46
C ALA A 94 8.36 -5.89 -22.85
N GLY A 95 7.36 -6.73 -23.08
CA GLY A 95 7.20 -7.47 -24.34
C GLY A 95 8.19 -8.63 -24.50
N LYS A 96 8.72 -9.18 -23.40
CA LYS A 96 9.59 -10.36 -23.48
C LYS A 96 8.83 -11.56 -24.08
N PRO A 97 9.35 -12.25 -25.09
CA PRO A 97 8.70 -13.44 -25.66
C PRO A 97 8.41 -14.49 -24.59
N GLY A 98 7.19 -15.03 -24.59
CA GLY A 98 6.77 -16.07 -23.65
C GLY A 98 6.57 -15.61 -22.20
N ALA A 99 6.70 -14.31 -21.90
CA ALA A 99 6.45 -13.82 -20.54
C ALA A 99 4.99 -14.04 -20.13
N ALA A 100 4.80 -14.60 -18.93
CA ALA A 100 3.47 -14.78 -18.34
C ALA A 100 2.83 -13.41 -18.04
N PRO A 101 1.50 -13.25 -18.18
CA PRO A 101 0.82 -11.98 -17.91
C PRO A 101 1.02 -11.48 -16.47
N SER A 102 1.16 -12.41 -15.52
CA SER A 102 1.31 -12.10 -14.10
C SER A 102 2.31 -13.02 -13.40
N THR A 103 2.91 -12.53 -12.31
CA THR A 103 3.77 -13.27 -11.40
C THR A 103 3.10 -13.42 -10.04
N LEU A 104 3.40 -14.50 -9.30
CA LEU A 104 2.96 -14.64 -7.92
C LEU A 104 3.71 -13.62 -7.05
N ASP A 105 2.98 -12.86 -6.24
CA ASP A 105 3.57 -11.92 -5.28
C ASP A 105 3.49 -12.47 -3.85
N TYR A 106 2.32 -12.96 -3.44
CA TYR A 106 2.08 -13.50 -2.10
C TYR A 106 0.86 -14.42 -2.09
N LEU A 107 0.65 -15.12 -0.98
CA LEU A 107 -0.60 -15.82 -0.67
C LEU A 107 -1.42 -14.99 0.33
N ALA A 108 -2.72 -14.86 0.09
CA ALA A 108 -3.62 -14.09 0.94
C ALA A 108 -4.60 -15.00 1.68
N THR A 109 -4.80 -14.75 2.97
CA THR A 109 -5.76 -15.47 3.81
C THR A 109 -6.67 -14.46 4.51
N THR A 110 -7.98 -14.71 4.51
CA THR A 110 -8.95 -13.81 5.13
C THR A 110 -9.09 -14.08 6.63
N ALA A 111 -9.06 -13.03 7.44
CA ALA A 111 -9.49 -13.04 8.83
C ALA A 111 -10.78 -12.25 9.00
N VAL A 112 -11.57 -12.63 10.00
CA VAL A 112 -12.81 -11.95 10.37
C VAL A 112 -12.85 -11.73 11.88
N SER A 113 -13.14 -10.51 12.32
CA SER A 113 -13.36 -10.19 13.73
C SER A 113 -14.76 -10.62 14.22
N ALA A 114 -15.01 -10.52 15.52
CA ALA A 114 -16.31 -10.82 16.13
C ALA A 114 -17.45 -9.95 15.60
N ASP A 115 -17.17 -8.68 15.27
CA ASP A 115 -18.13 -7.73 14.70
C ASP A 115 -18.22 -7.80 13.16
N GLY A 116 -17.53 -8.77 12.53
CA GLY A 116 -17.65 -9.05 11.10
C GLY A 116 -16.71 -8.25 10.19
N GLN A 117 -15.84 -7.40 10.75
CA GLN A 117 -14.79 -6.74 9.98
C GLN A 117 -13.83 -7.78 9.40
N LYS A 118 -13.36 -7.51 8.19
CA LYS A 118 -12.45 -8.41 7.48
C LYS A 118 -11.07 -7.81 7.35
N ALA A 119 -10.07 -8.68 7.39
CA ALA A 119 -8.70 -8.35 7.06
C ALA A 119 -8.10 -9.42 6.15
N SER A 120 -7.15 -9.00 5.32
CA SER A 120 -6.37 -9.86 4.44
C SER A 120 -4.95 -9.96 4.96
N LEU A 121 -4.53 -11.18 5.28
CA LEU A 121 -3.17 -11.49 5.72
C LEU A 121 -2.35 -11.92 4.52
N TRP A 122 -1.25 -11.22 4.27
CA TRP A 122 -0.36 -11.55 3.17
C TRP A 122 0.82 -12.35 3.70
N THR A 123 1.04 -13.50 3.08
CA THR A 123 2.08 -14.45 3.46
C THR A 123 3.04 -14.69 2.30
N VAL A 124 4.33 -14.77 2.64
CA VAL A 124 5.41 -15.05 1.71
C VAL A 124 6.34 -16.12 2.31
N PRO A 125 7.15 -16.81 1.48
CA PRO A 125 8.17 -17.71 2.00
C PRO A 125 9.13 -16.99 2.97
N ALA A 126 9.48 -17.64 4.08
CA ALA A 126 10.35 -17.10 5.12
C ALA A 126 11.86 -17.17 4.77
N GLY A 127 12.21 -17.76 3.61
CA GLY A 127 13.57 -17.88 3.11
C GLY A 127 13.62 -18.12 1.60
N ALA A 128 14.83 -18.16 1.04
CA ALA A 128 15.05 -18.44 -0.38
C ALA A 128 14.70 -19.90 -0.75
N ASP A 129 14.76 -20.81 0.22
CA ASP A 129 14.35 -22.19 0.06
C ASP A 129 12.82 -22.28 0.11
N SER A 130 12.22 -22.78 -0.97
CA SER A 130 10.77 -22.93 -1.15
C SER A 130 10.15 -24.02 -0.25
N GLY A 131 10.89 -24.48 0.77
CA GLY A 131 10.62 -25.63 1.60
C GLY A 131 9.93 -25.26 2.90
N GLY A 132 8.63 -24.95 2.82
CA GLY A 132 7.71 -25.13 3.94
C GLY A 132 7.48 -23.93 4.86
N ASP A 133 8.46 -23.06 5.09
CA ASP A 133 8.29 -21.97 6.05
C ASP A 133 7.65 -20.73 5.40
N TRP A 134 6.49 -20.32 5.92
CA TRP A 134 5.74 -19.15 5.49
C TRP A 134 5.61 -18.17 6.65
N GLN A 135 5.60 -16.87 6.34
CA GLN A 135 5.42 -15.83 7.33
C GLN A 135 4.44 -14.78 6.84
N VAL A 136 3.64 -14.26 7.77
CA VAL A 136 2.79 -13.08 7.53
C VAL A 136 3.67 -11.84 7.47
N VAL A 137 3.57 -11.08 6.38
CA VAL A 137 4.33 -9.85 6.16
C VAL A 137 3.47 -8.60 6.12
N ASN A 138 2.16 -8.75 5.94
CA ASN A 138 1.24 -7.63 5.93
C ASN A 138 -0.17 -8.03 6.39
N ILE A 139 -0.91 -7.06 6.93
CA ILE A 139 -2.34 -7.15 7.21
C ILE A 139 -3.01 -5.92 6.59
N ALA A 140 -3.93 -6.14 5.66
CA ALA A 140 -4.72 -5.10 5.01
C ALA A 140 -6.20 -5.20 5.42
N THR A 141 -6.92 -4.09 5.40
CA THR A 141 -8.37 -4.06 5.63
C THR A 141 -9.11 -4.68 4.44
N GLY A 142 -10.18 -5.43 4.69
CA GLY A 142 -11.02 -6.05 3.65
C GLY A 142 -10.61 -7.48 3.29
N ASP A 143 -11.17 -7.98 2.19
CA ASP A 143 -10.95 -9.35 1.69
C ASP A 143 -10.92 -9.42 0.15
N ASP A 144 -10.47 -8.35 -0.50
CA ASP A 144 -10.51 -8.21 -1.96
C ASP A 144 -9.81 -9.36 -2.69
N GLU A 145 -8.67 -9.84 -2.17
CA GLU A 145 -7.93 -10.95 -2.77
C GLU A 145 -8.78 -12.23 -2.85
N ALA A 146 -9.48 -12.57 -1.76
CA ALA A 146 -10.37 -13.73 -1.74
C ALA A 146 -11.64 -13.50 -2.58
N ARG A 147 -12.21 -12.29 -2.49
CA ARG A 147 -13.43 -11.90 -3.21
C ARG A 147 -13.23 -11.96 -4.73
N TYR A 148 -12.17 -11.34 -5.24
CA TYR A 148 -11.86 -11.34 -6.67
C TYR A 148 -11.36 -12.69 -7.16
N THR A 149 -10.64 -13.47 -6.33
CA THR A 149 -10.32 -14.87 -6.68
C THR A 149 -11.60 -15.68 -6.91
N ALA A 150 -12.56 -15.60 -5.99
CA ALA A 150 -13.83 -16.30 -6.12
C ALA A 150 -14.67 -15.77 -7.30
N GLN A 151 -14.66 -14.48 -7.56
CA GLN A 151 -15.33 -13.87 -8.71
C GLN A 151 -14.71 -14.32 -10.03
N GLY A 152 -13.38 -14.34 -10.14
CA GLY A 152 -12.66 -14.81 -11.31
C GLY A 152 -12.94 -16.28 -11.60
N ALA A 153 -12.97 -17.14 -10.57
CA ALA A 153 -13.33 -18.55 -10.72
C ALA A 153 -14.76 -18.74 -11.28
N ARG A 154 -15.69 -17.84 -10.96
CA ARG A 154 -17.06 -17.84 -11.52
C ARG A 154 -17.12 -17.29 -12.93
N ALA A 155 -16.39 -16.20 -13.20
CA ALA A 155 -16.40 -15.52 -14.50
C ALA A 155 -15.65 -16.32 -15.58
N LEU A 156 -14.57 -16.98 -15.20
CA LEU A 156 -13.72 -17.76 -16.09
C LEU A 156 -13.13 -18.97 -15.35
N PRO A 157 -13.85 -20.10 -15.28
CA PRO A 157 -13.39 -21.30 -14.60
C PRO A 157 -12.03 -21.78 -15.12
N GLY A 158 -11.08 -22.04 -14.21
CA GLY A 158 -9.70 -22.39 -14.55
C GLY A 158 -8.82 -21.21 -14.97
N GLY A 159 -9.37 -19.99 -15.01
CA GLY A 159 -8.63 -18.77 -15.29
C GLY A 159 -7.69 -18.37 -14.15
N THR A 160 -6.69 -17.56 -14.48
CA THR A 160 -5.73 -16.98 -13.55
C THR A 160 -6.13 -15.55 -13.22
N VAL A 161 -6.43 -15.29 -11.94
CA VAL A 161 -6.70 -13.94 -11.44
C VAL A 161 -5.41 -13.18 -11.21
N PHE A 162 -5.38 -11.90 -11.53
CA PHE A 162 -4.24 -11.02 -11.28
C PHE A 162 -4.66 -9.55 -11.15
N ARG A 163 -3.81 -8.75 -10.52
CA ARG A 163 -3.98 -7.30 -10.35
C ARG A 163 -3.05 -6.49 -11.26
N GLU A 164 -3.50 -5.31 -11.66
CA GLU A 164 -2.72 -4.23 -12.26
C GLU A 164 -2.66 -3.08 -11.24
N PRO A 165 -1.67 -3.07 -10.33
CA PRO A 165 -1.64 -2.14 -9.20
C PRO A 165 -1.67 -0.67 -9.59
N GLN A 166 -1.17 -0.35 -10.80
CA GLN A 166 -1.06 1.02 -11.29
C GLN A 166 -2.41 1.72 -11.46
N ILE A 167 -3.50 0.96 -11.59
CA ILE A 167 -4.87 1.47 -11.72
C ILE A 167 -5.83 0.74 -10.78
N ASP A 168 -5.30 0.04 -9.77
CA ASP A 168 -6.06 -0.78 -8.82
C ASP A 168 -7.05 -1.79 -9.44
N ALA A 169 -6.75 -2.28 -10.65
CA ALA A 169 -7.66 -3.11 -11.41
C ALA A 169 -7.42 -4.62 -11.19
N TRP A 170 -8.51 -5.38 -11.10
CA TRP A 170 -8.51 -6.84 -11.01
C TRP A 170 -9.04 -7.51 -12.28
N TYR A 171 -8.35 -8.55 -12.73
CA TYR A 171 -8.67 -9.29 -13.95
C TYR A 171 -8.62 -10.80 -13.74
N VAL A 172 -9.23 -11.54 -14.67
CA VAL A 172 -9.00 -12.99 -14.86
C VAL A 172 -8.66 -13.28 -16.32
N HIS A 173 -7.73 -14.19 -16.57
CA HIS A 173 -7.37 -14.62 -17.93
C HIS A 173 -7.28 -16.14 -18.10
N ASP A 174 -7.54 -16.64 -19.30
CA ASP A 174 -7.34 -18.05 -19.70
C ASP A 174 -6.13 -18.23 -20.64
N GLY A 175 -5.38 -17.15 -20.89
CA GLY A 175 -4.25 -17.13 -21.83
C GLY A 175 -4.62 -16.68 -23.24
N SER A 176 -5.92 -16.56 -23.55
CA SER A 176 -6.43 -16.01 -24.81
C SER A 176 -7.14 -14.67 -24.62
N ARG A 177 -7.90 -14.53 -23.52
CA ARG A 177 -8.66 -13.33 -23.18
C ARG A 177 -8.40 -12.88 -21.75
N VAL A 178 -8.64 -11.60 -21.51
CA VAL A 178 -8.59 -10.95 -20.20
C VAL A 178 -9.95 -10.34 -19.93
N LEU A 179 -10.61 -10.77 -18.86
CA LEU A 179 -11.90 -10.27 -18.42
C LEU A 179 -11.73 -9.37 -17.18
N PRO A 180 -12.49 -8.26 -17.08
CA PRO A 180 -12.46 -7.40 -15.90
C PRO A 180 -13.21 -8.05 -14.73
N LEU A 181 -12.76 -7.79 -13.51
CA LEU A 181 -13.44 -8.21 -12.28
C LEU A 181 -13.97 -7.02 -11.45
N ASP A 182 -13.50 -5.81 -11.73
CA ASP A 182 -13.94 -4.57 -11.08
C ASP A 182 -14.17 -3.44 -12.09
N GLU A 183 -14.50 -2.27 -11.56
CA GLU A 183 -14.84 -1.07 -12.34
C GLU A 183 -13.61 -0.48 -13.04
N ASP A 184 -12.44 -0.48 -12.39
CA ASP A 184 -11.20 0.01 -12.99
C ASP A 184 -10.74 -0.88 -14.15
N ALA A 185 -10.83 -2.19 -14.00
CA ALA A 185 -10.61 -3.14 -15.08
C ALA A 185 -11.63 -2.95 -16.20
N THR A 186 -12.91 -2.75 -15.87
CA THR A 186 -13.97 -2.50 -16.85
C THR A 186 -13.70 -1.23 -17.64
N THR A 187 -13.23 -0.18 -16.98
CA THR A 187 -12.80 1.08 -17.62
C THR A 187 -11.59 0.86 -18.53
N ALA A 188 -10.66 0.00 -18.11
CA ALA A 188 -9.42 -0.27 -18.82
C ALA A 188 -9.57 -1.12 -20.09
N VAL A 189 -10.43 -2.15 -20.07
CA VAL A 189 -10.56 -3.14 -21.17
C VAL A 189 -11.98 -3.32 -21.71
N GLY A 190 -12.97 -2.63 -21.14
CA GLY A 190 -14.39 -2.75 -21.48
C GLY A 190 -15.06 -3.93 -20.77
N ALA A 191 -16.40 -3.85 -20.61
CA ALA A 191 -17.20 -4.85 -19.89
C ALA A 191 -17.13 -6.27 -20.47
N LYS A 192 -16.81 -6.40 -21.77
CA LYS A 192 -16.65 -7.70 -22.45
C LYS A 192 -15.21 -8.25 -22.35
N GLY A 193 -14.31 -7.51 -21.70
CA GLY A 193 -12.89 -7.80 -21.71
C GLY A 193 -12.23 -7.57 -23.07
N THR A 194 -11.02 -8.09 -23.20
CA THR A 194 -10.19 -7.93 -24.40
C THR A 194 -9.36 -9.19 -24.66
N THR A 195 -8.69 -9.26 -25.81
CA THR A 195 -7.73 -10.34 -26.08
C THR A 195 -6.44 -10.14 -25.29
N LEU A 196 -5.71 -11.21 -24.99
CA LEU A 196 -4.44 -11.10 -24.25
C LEU A 196 -3.42 -10.20 -24.99
N ASP A 197 -3.39 -10.24 -26.32
CA ASP A 197 -2.48 -9.42 -27.13
C ASP A 197 -2.86 -7.93 -27.12
N ALA A 198 -4.16 -7.62 -27.14
CA ALA A 198 -4.63 -6.25 -26.99
C ALA A 198 -4.34 -5.72 -25.57
N TYR A 199 -4.53 -6.56 -24.54
CA TYR A 199 -4.12 -6.23 -23.18
C TYR A 199 -2.60 -5.97 -23.08
N ARG A 200 -1.76 -6.85 -23.66
CA ARG A 200 -0.30 -6.67 -23.74
C ARG A 200 0.07 -5.34 -24.38
N THR A 201 -0.59 -5.00 -25.49
CA THR A 201 -0.36 -3.73 -26.20
C THR A 201 -0.70 -2.53 -25.32
N ARG A 202 -1.83 -2.58 -24.60
CA ARG A 202 -2.24 -1.53 -23.67
C ARG A 202 -1.21 -1.32 -22.56
N VAL A 203 -0.86 -2.37 -21.81
CA VAL A 203 0.03 -2.22 -20.65
C VAL A 203 1.45 -1.85 -21.05
N ARG A 204 1.94 -2.35 -22.20
CA ARG A 204 3.23 -1.93 -22.75
C ARG A 204 3.22 -0.46 -23.15
N LYS A 205 2.14 0.04 -23.74
CA LYS A 205 1.98 1.47 -24.04
C LYS A 205 1.92 2.31 -22.76
N ALA A 206 1.26 1.82 -21.72
CA ALA A 206 1.07 2.56 -20.47
C ALA A 206 2.33 2.61 -19.60
N TYR A 207 3.12 1.53 -19.58
CA TYR A 207 4.17 1.30 -18.59
C TYR A 207 5.53 0.86 -19.14
N GLY A 208 5.62 0.47 -20.42
CA GLY A 208 6.85 -0.09 -20.99
C GLY A 208 8.05 0.86 -20.94
N ASP A 209 7.78 2.16 -21.01
CA ASP A 209 8.77 3.22 -20.89
C ASP A 209 9.12 3.57 -19.43
N LYS A 210 8.45 2.97 -18.43
CA LYS A 210 8.65 3.24 -16.99
C LYS A 210 9.34 2.12 -16.23
N LEU A 211 9.71 1.04 -16.92
CA LEU A 211 10.38 -0.10 -16.31
C LEU A 211 11.83 0.22 -15.89
N PRO A 212 12.41 -0.51 -14.92
CA PRO A 212 13.83 -0.39 -14.59
C PRO A 212 14.72 -0.46 -15.83
N GLY A 213 15.64 0.49 -15.95
CA GLY A 213 16.51 0.60 -17.12
C GLY A 213 15.88 1.31 -18.34
N SER A 214 14.67 1.86 -18.25
CA SER A 214 14.10 2.71 -19.30
C SER A 214 14.73 4.12 -19.32
N GLU A 215 14.48 4.90 -20.38
CA GLU A 215 14.87 6.32 -20.41
C GLU A 215 14.23 7.13 -19.28
N TYR A 216 12.96 6.86 -18.97
CA TYR A 216 12.27 7.46 -17.84
C TYR A 216 13.04 7.19 -16.52
N ALA A 217 13.47 5.94 -16.29
CA ALA A 217 14.28 5.59 -15.12
C ALA A 217 15.65 6.31 -15.13
N ARG A 218 16.32 6.36 -16.29
CA ARG A 218 17.62 7.07 -16.43
C ARG A 218 17.51 8.58 -16.25
N SER A 219 16.36 9.17 -16.54
CA SER A 219 16.11 10.61 -16.40
C SER A 219 15.92 11.08 -14.95
N GLY A 220 15.96 10.18 -13.95
CA GLY A 220 15.78 10.49 -12.54
C GLY A 220 14.33 10.80 -12.13
N LYS A 221 13.38 10.78 -13.08
CA LYS A 221 11.96 11.07 -12.84
C LYS A 221 11.22 9.95 -12.09
N ALA A 222 11.77 8.74 -12.06
CA ALA A 222 11.15 7.57 -11.41
C ALA A 222 10.96 7.69 -9.89
N GLY A 223 11.64 8.65 -9.23
CA GLY A 223 11.46 8.93 -7.80
C GLY A 223 10.73 10.23 -7.48
N GLY A 224 10.19 10.96 -8.47
CA GLY A 224 9.60 12.29 -8.26
C GLY A 224 10.60 13.44 -8.03
N TYR A 225 11.91 13.16 -8.08
CA TYR A 225 13.00 14.14 -7.90
C TYR A 225 13.79 14.39 -9.20
N GLY A 226 13.10 14.40 -10.34
CA GLY A 226 13.74 14.72 -11.63
C GLY A 226 14.34 16.14 -11.63
N PRO A 227 15.27 16.46 -12.55
CA PRO A 227 15.95 17.76 -12.60
C PRO A 227 15.00 18.97 -12.73
N GLU A 228 13.77 18.77 -13.21
CA GLU A 228 12.70 19.78 -13.24
C GLU A 228 12.18 20.15 -11.83
N ALA A 229 12.26 19.23 -10.86
CA ALA A 229 11.84 19.46 -9.46
C ALA A 229 12.82 20.39 -8.70
N VAL A 230 14.01 20.64 -9.25
CA VAL A 230 15.03 21.55 -8.68
C VAL A 230 14.94 22.95 -9.30
N GLY A 231 14.20 23.11 -10.40
CA GLY A 231 14.05 24.40 -11.12
C GLY A 231 12.71 25.11 -10.91
N GLY A 232 11.74 24.47 -10.26
CA GLY A 232 10.47 25.08 -9.89
C GLY A 232 10.61 25.95 -8.66
N GLN A 233 10.91 27.22 -8.85
CA GLN A 233 10.88 28.23 -7.79
C GLN A 233 9.46 28.24 -7.18
N ALA A 234 9.34 27.68 -5.98
CA ALA A 234 8.12 27.79 -5.19
C ALA A 234 7.77 29.29 -5.06
N PRO A 235 6.54 29.72 -5.39
CA PRO A 235 6.13 31.09 -5.13
C PRO A 235 6.33 31.38 -3.65
N ALA A 236 7.10 32.44 -3.35
CA ALA A 236 7.27 32.90 -1.99
C ALA A 236 5.88 33.17 -1.38
N PRO A 237 5.62 32.75 -0.13
CA PRO A 237 4.36 33.06 0.52
C PRO A 237 4.22 34.58 0.61
N ALA A 238 3.17 35.11 0.01
CA ALA A 238 2.81 36.52 0.14
C ALA A 238 2.56 36.85 1.62
N PRO A 239 3.00 38.02 2.13
CA PRO A 239 2.72 38.43 3.49
C PRO A 239 1.21 38.53 3.71
N GLY A 240 0.65 37.66 4.55
CA GLY A 240 -0.74 37.76 4.98
C GLY A 240 -0.94 39.03 5.83
N PRO A 241 -2.08 39.73 5.70
CA PRO A 241 -2.33 40.93 6.47
C PRO A 241 -2.45 40.60 7.97
N VAL A 242 -1.60 41.26 8.76
CA VAL A 242 -1.72 41.34 10.22
C VAL A 242 -2.99 42.13 10.57
N GLN A 243 -4.03 41.46 11.04
CA GLN A 243 -5.15 42.13 11.70
C GLN A 243 -4.79 42.32 13.17
N GLY A 244 -4.40 43.55 13.51
CA GLY A 244 -4.29 44.01 14.89
C GLY A 244 -5.68 44.12 15.56
N PRO A 245 -5.76 44.12 16.90
CA PRO A 245 -7.03 44.17 17.61
C PRO A 245 -7.57 45.61 17.62
N ALA A 246 -8.85 45.76 17.30
CA ALA A 246 -9.60 47.00 17.49
C ALA A 246 -10.91 46.74 18.26
N PRO A 247 -11.40 47.73 19.02
CA PRO A 247 -12.00 47.49 20.34
C PRO A 247 -13.53 47.62 20.39
N GLY A 248 -14.11 46.89 21.34
CA GLY A 248 -15.23 47.32 22.19
C GLY A 248 -16.60 47.58 21.54
N GLN A 249 -17.56 46.70 21.82
CA GLN A 249 -18.93 47.12 22.12
C GLN A 249 -19.65 46.08 23.00
N ALA A 250 -20.37 46.60 23.99
CA ALA A 250 -20.92 45.95 25.17
C ALA A 250 -22.25 45.18 24.89
N PRO A 251 -22.78 44.41 25.87
CA PRO A 251 -23.87 43.47 25.66
C PRO A 251 -25.25 44.03 26.07
N ASP A 252 -26.30 43.66 25.35
CA ASP A 252 -27.69 43.83 25.82
C ASP A 252 -28.51 42.53 25.61
N THR A 253 -28.82 41.92 26.75
CA THR A 253 -30.11 41.35 27.21
C THR A 253 -31.18 40.77 26.26
N ALA A 254 -31.42 39.45 26.48
CA ALA A 254 -32.68 38.80 26.87
C ALA A 254 -33.86 38.53 25.88
N ALA A 255 -34.40 37.32 26.06
CA ALA A 255 -35.75 36.79 25.78
C ALA A 255 -36.03 36.10 24.41
N GLY A 256 -36.37 34.78 24.47
CA GLY A 256 -37.07 34.03 23.40
C GLY A 256 -38.60 34.13 23.53
N PRO A 257 -39.44 33.20 23.02
CA PRO A 257 -39.19 32.06 22.12
C PRO A 257 -40.18 31.95 20.91
N ALA A 258 -39.97 30.91 20.08
CA ALA A 258 -40.99 30.11 19.35
C ALA A 258 -41.60 30.54 17.98
N LEU A 259 -41.36 29.64 17.01
CA LEU A 259 -42.27 28.98 16.05
C LEU A 259 -42.83 29.68 14.77
N ALA A 260 -42.53 28.97 13.67
CA ALA A 260 -43.38 28.62 12.51
C ALA A 260 -43.58 29.63 11.35
N GLY A 261 -43.42 29.11 10.12
CA GLY A 261 -44.01 29.70 8.91
C GLY A 261 -43.15 29.57 7.66
N ALA A 262 -43.54 28.66 6.76
CA ALA A 262 -42.91 28.40 5.46
C ALA A 262 -43.11 29.53 4.44
N ALA A 263 -42.14 29.75 3.54
CA ALA A 263 -42.33 29.85 2.08
C ALA A 263 -41.06 30.33 1.35
N SER A 264 -40.65 29.53 0.36
CA SER A 264 -40.21 29.92 -0.99
C SER A 264 -39.19 31.05 -1.21
N GLY A 265 -37.98 30.67 -1.63
CA GLY A 265 -37.04 31.56 -2.32
C GLY A 265 -35.67 30.92 -2.57
N SER A 266 -35.46 30.32 -3.74
CA SER A 266 -34.12 30.20 -4.36
C SER A 266 -33.66 31.60 -4.78
N PRO A 267 -32.34 31.95 -4.76
CA PRO A 267 -31.27 31.17 -5.39
C PRO A 267 -29.97 31.09 -4.55
N ASP A 268 -28.94 30.53 -5.17
CA ASP A 268 -27.54 30.42 -4.73
C ASP A 268 -27.20 29.19 -3.88
N THR A 269 -27.08 28.08 -4.61
CA THR A 269 -26.46 26.83 -4.18
C THR A 269 -25.02 27.09 -3.75
N ALA A 270 -24.82 27.28 -2.46
CA ALA A 270 -23.54 27.18 -1.80
C ALA A 270 -22.96 25.77 -2.04
N LEU A 271 -21.79 25.72 -2.67
CA LEU A 271 -21.01 24.51 -2.83
C LEU A 271 -20.58 24.02 -1.44
N THR A 272 -21.26 22.99 -0.94
CA THR A 272 -20.81 22.18 0.19
C THR A 272 -19.45 21.59 -0.12
N VAL A 273 -18.45 22.02 0.65
CA VAL A 273 -17.12 21.42 0.73
C VAL A 273 -17.30 19.98 1.23
N VAL A 274 -17.26 19.03 0.29
CA VAL A 274 -17.02 17.61 0.61
C VAL A 274 -15.55 17.47 0.94
N SER A 275 -15.26 17.10 2.18
CA SER A 275 -13.94 16.69 2.62
C SER A 275 -13.58 15.36 1.96
N THR A 276 -12.87 15.40 0.85
CA THR A 276 -12.18 14.22 0.29
C THR A 276 -10.94 13.94 1.12
N THR A 277 -11.04 13.08 2.13
CA THR A 277 -9.86 12.45 2.73
C THR A 277 -9.36 11.39 1.75
N ALA A 278 -8.53 11.81 0.81
CA ALA A 278 -7.82 10.95 -0.12
C ALA A 278 -6.48 10.52 0.48
N GLY A 279 -6.30 9.19 0.56
CA GLY A 279 -5.07 8.42 0.41
C GLY A 279 -3.73 9.00 0.84
N ALA A 280 -3.16 8.44 1.91
CA ALA A 280 -1.71 8.36 2.11
C ALA A 280 -1.38 7.08 2.87
N GLY A 281 -1.12 5.98 2.15
CA GLY A 281 -0.91 4.69 2.79
C GLY A 281 -0.28 3.63 1.90
N ALA A 282 0.74 3.95 1.10
CA ALA A 282 1.56 2.93 0.43
C ALA A 282 2.88 3.49 -0.13
N LEU A 283 3.79 4.01 0.72
CA LEU A 283 5.19 4.23 0.34
C LEU A 283 6.10 4.10 1.56
N LEU A 284 6.39 2.86 1.97
CA LEU A 284 7.45 2.57 2.93
C LEU A 284 8.00 1.16 2.75
N ALA A 285 8.51 0.87 1.55
CA ALA A 285 9.38 -0.27 1.32
C ALA A 285 10.23 -0.02 0.06
N LEU A 286 11.27 0.82 0.15
CA LEU A 286 12.46 0.80 -0.76
C LEU A 286 13.56 1.86 -0.45
N VAL A 287 13.67 2.41 0.77
CA VAL A 287 14.65 3.47 1.06
C VAL A 287 15.92 3.03 1.79
N LEU A 288 16.06 1.78 2.25
CA LEU A 288 17.19 1.43 3.13
C LEU A 288 18.43 0.75 2.50
N CYS A 289 18.55 0.61 1.18
CA CYS A 289 19.76 0.05 0.57
C CYS A 289 20.68 1.06 -0.15
N GLY A 290 20.30 2.34 -0.27
CA GLY A 290 21.03 3.32 -1.09
C GLY A 290 22.15 4.11 -0.39
N ALA A 291 22.12 4.26 0.94
CA ALA A 291 22.96 5.25 1.63
C ALA A 291 24.37 4.76 2.06
N ALA A 292 24.66 3.45 2.00
CA ALA A 292 25.94 2.91 2.46
C ALA A 292 27.04 2.89 1.37
N ALA A 293 26.68 2.88 0.09
CA ALA A 293 27.63 2.75 -1.02
C ALA A 293 28.36 4.06 -1.38
N VAL A 294 27.78 5.23 -1.08
CA VAL A 294 28.35 6.53 -1.47
C VAL A 294 29.46 7.00 -0.53
N ARG A 295 29.48 6.55 0.74
CA ARG A 295 30.49 6.98 1.73
C ARG A 295 31.86 6.29 1.60
N ARG A 296 31.97 5.18 0.86
CA ARG A 296 33.24 4.46 0.69
C ARG A 296 34.08 4.95 -0.49
N ARG A 297 33.47 5.59 -1.50
CA ARG A 297 34.19 6.07 -2.69
C ARG A 297 34.94 7.39 -2.45
N SER A 298 34.62 8.12 -1.39
CA SER A 298 35.28 9.37 -1.01
C SER A 298 36.53 9.19 -0.12
N ARG A 299 36.85 7.97 0.30
CA ARG A 299 38.01 7.70 1.19
C ARG A 299 39.19 6.97 0.53
N THR A 300 39.05 6.50 -0.71
CA THR A 300 40.14 5.81 -1.45
C THR A 300 40.80 6.66 -2.53
N GLY A 301 40.52 7.96 -2.59
CA GLY A 301 41.05 8.88 -3.60
C GLY A 301 42.24 9.74 -3.16
N ARG A 302 42.91 9.45 -2.03
CA ARG A 302 44.06 10.25 -1.55
C ARG A 302 45.31 9.39 -1.45
N SER A 303 46.01 9.24 -2.58
CA SER A 303 47.42 8.81 -2.58
C SER A 303 48.30 9.97 -2.09
N PRO A 304 49.32 9.72 -1.25
CA PRO A 304 50.28 10.72 -0.83
C PRO A 304 51.25 11.06 -1.97
N ALA A 305 51.56 12.35 -2.09
CA ALA A 305 52.59 12.88 -2.95
C ALA A 305 53.98 12.42 -2.48
N THR A 306 54.80 12.03 -3.45
CA THR A 306 56.25 11.91 -3.38
C THR A 306 56.85 13.30 -3.12
N ASP A 307 57.79 13.41 -2.17
CA ASP A 307 59.00 14.23 -2.34
C ASP A 307 59.98 14.06 -1.17
N ALA A 308 61.26 13.94 -1.56
CA ALA A 308 62.52 13.97 -0.80
C ALA A 308 62.86 12.81 0.15
#